data_AF-A0A660V0J9-F1
#
_entry.id   AF-A0A660V0J9-F1
#
_cell.length_a   1.000
_cell.length_b   1.000
_cell.length_c   1.000
_cell.angle_alpha   90.00
_cell.angle_beta   90.00
_cell.angle_gamma   90.00
#
_symmetry.space_group_name_H-M   'P 1'
#
loop_
_entity.id
_entity.type
_entity.pdbx_description
1 polymer ?
#
loop_
_entity_poly.entity_id
_entity_poly.type
_entity_poly.pdbx_seq_one_letter_code
_entity_poly.pdbx_strand_id
1 'polypeptide(L)' 'METKKNICNNCLQELDVGVDVLQVEEGVIGTKGSVVSLDKTTFFCCEECLREYYDLGDLPSLPKRIP' A
#
# COMPACT_ATOMS: atom_id res chain seq x y z
N MET A 1 24.05 -6.74 2.54
CA MET A 1 22.93 -5.87 2.95
C MET A 1 21.73 -6.29 2.13
N GLU A 2 20.77 -6.99 2.73
CA GLU A 2 19.50 -7.28 2.04
C GLU A 2 18.75 -5.96 1.88
N THR A 3 18.80 -5.39 0.67
CA THR A 3 17.85 -4.38 0.24
C THR A 3 16.49 -5.02 0.27
N LYS A 4 15.68 -4.72 1.29
CA LYS A 4 14.25 -5.05 1.30
C LYS A 4 13.69 -4.49 -0.01
N LYS A 5 13.34 -5.38 -0.93
CA LYS A 5 12.69 -4.97 -2.18
C LYS A 5 11.32 -4.43 -1.82
N ASN A 6 11.04 -3.19 -2.23
CA ASN A 6 9.69 -2.68 -2.13
C ASN A 6 8.86 -3.41 -3.20
N ILE A 7 7.64 -3.80 -2.87
CA ILE A 7 6.76 -4.56 -3.76
C ILE A 7 5.46 -3.76 -3.88
N CYS A 8 4.90 -3.66 -5.08
CA CYS A 8 3.59 -3.04 -5.26
C CYS A 8 2.54 -3.87 -4.51
N ASN A 9 1.82 -3.25 -3.59
CA ASN A 9 0.83 -3.94 -2.76
C ASN A 9 -0.39 -4.46 -3.54
N ASN A 10 -0.62 -3.96 -4.77
CA ASN A 10 -1.70 -4.43 -5.66
C ASN A 10 -1.22 -5.54 -6.60
N CYS A 11 -0.28 -5.22 -7.52
CA CYS A 11 0.14 -6.14 -8.58
C CYS A 11 1.31 -7.06 -8.21
N LEU A 12 1.87 -6.92 -7.00
CA LEU A 12 2.99 -7.71 -6.47
C LEU A 12 4.29 -7.63 -7.29
N GLN A 13 4.40 -6.66 -8.20
CA GLN A 13 5.63 -6.42 -8.94
C GLN A 13 6.71 -5.84 -8.01
N GLU A 14 7.96 -6.26 -8.20
CA GLU A 14 9.11 -5.65 -7.55
C GLU A 14 9.26 -4.19 -7.99
N LEU A 15 9.46 -3.31 -7.02
CA LEU A 15 9.75 -1.89 -7.20
C LEU A 15 11.26 -1.73 -7.02
N ASP A 16 11.96 -1.59 -8.13
CA ASP A 16 13.42 -1.45 -8.15
C ASP A 16 13.89 -0.12 -7.54
N VAL A 17 15.20 -0.02 -7.27
CA VAL A 17 15.79 1.23 -6.78
C VAL A 17 15.87 2.23 -7.93
N GLY A 18 15.29 3.43 -7.74
CA GLY A 18 15.36 4.52 -8.72
C GLY A 18 14.13 4.66 -9.63
N VAL A 19 13.06 3.90 -9.38
CA VAL A 19 11.74 4.13 -10.00
C VAL A 19 10.87 4.99 -9.09
N ASP A 20 10.05 5.85 -9.69
CA ASP A 20 9.03 6.61 -8.96
C ASP A 20 7.94 5.66 -8.45
N VAL A 21 7.59 5.81 -7.18
CA VAL A 21 6.57 5.00 -6.50
C VAL A 21 5.65 5.87 -5.68
N LEU A 22 4.41 5.40 -5.49
CA LEU A 22 3.47 6.02 -4.56
C LEU A 22 3.64 5.37 -3.19
N GLN A 23 3.99 6.17 -2.19
CA GLN A 23 4.04 5.76 -0.79
C GLN A 23 2.74 6.17 -0.09
N VAL A 24 2.12 5.23 0.62
CA VAL A 24 0.92 5.49 1.41
C VAL A 24 1.17 5.09 2.85
N GLU A 25 0.83 5.99 3.77
CA GLU A 25 0.84 5.74 5.20
C GLU A 25 -0.59 5.50 5.67
N GLU A 26 -0.85 4.33 6.25
CA GLU A 26 -2.14 4.03 6.84
C GLU A 26 -2.29 4.78 8.17
N GLY A 27 -3.44 5.43 8.33
CA GLY A 27 -3.77 6.20 9.53
C GLY A 27 -5.27 6.22 9.79
N VAL A 28 -5.64 6.59 11.00
CA VAL A 28 -7.02 6.77 11.42
C VAL A 28 -7.31 8.23 11.73
N ILE A 29 -8.55 8.65 11.50
CA ILE A 29 -9.01 10.00 11.86
C ILE A 29 -9.34 10.00 13.36
N GLY A 30 -8.58 10.77 14.12
CA GLY A 30 -8.78 10.99 15.56
C GLY A 30 -9.95 11.93 15.85
N THR A 31 -10.32 12.00 17.13
CA THR A 31 -11.51 12.71 17.66
C THR A 31 -11.53 14.22 17.43
N LYS A 32 -10.42 14.82 16.98
CA LYS A 32 -10.32 16.26 16.62
C LYS A 32 -9.88 16.49 15.17
N GLY A 33 -10.07 15.50 14.30
CA GLY A 33 -9.61 15.57 12.91
C GLY A 33 -8.09 15.41 12.75
N SER A 34 -7.37 15.09 13.84
CA SER A 34 -5.96 14.73 13.78
C SER A 34 -5.80 13.35 13.12
N VAL A 35 -4.93 13.22 12.13
CA VAL A 35 -4.57 11.91 11.58
C VAL A 35 -3.57 11.24 12.53
N VAL A 36 -3.89 10.03 13.00
CA VAL A 36 -2.99 9.20 13.80
C VAL A 36 -2.45 8.11 12.88
N SER A 37 -1.14 8.15 12.60
CA SER A 37 -0.47 7.12 11.79
C SER A 37 -0.46 5.78 12.52
N LEU A 38 -0.58 4.69 11.77
CA LEU A 38 -0.50 3.31 12.28
C LEU A 38 0.87 2.67 12.03
N ASP A 39 1.90 3.46 11.68
CA ASP A 39 3.26 2.99 11.37
C ASP A 39 3.31 1.91 10.28
N LYS A 40 2.30 1.88 9.41
CA LYS A 40 2.21 0.95 8.29
C LYS A 40 2.30 1.71 6.98
N THR A 41 3.38 1.45 6.25
CA THR A 41 3.68 2.04 4.95
C THR A 41 3.48 0.99 3.86
N THR A 42 2.75 1.37 2.80
CA THR A 42 2.54 0.55 1.60
C THR A 42 3.05 1.30 0.37
N PHE A 43 3.42 0.54 -0.67
CA PHE A 43 3.97 1.10 -1.91
C PHE A 43 3.16 0.64 -3.12
N PHE A 44 3.02 1.52 -4.12
CA PHE A 44 2.34 1.22 -5.38
C PHE A 44 3.15 1.75 -6.57
N CYS A 45 3.14 1.02 -7.69
CA CYS A 45 3.83 1.44 -8.91
C CYS A 45 3.09 2.53 -9.68
N CYS A 46 1.77 2.68 -9.50
CA CYS A 46 0.95 3.65 -10.21
C CYS A 46 -0.35 3.97 -9.46
N GLU A 47 -1.03 5.06 -9.86
CA GLU A 47 -2.31 5.47 -9.27
C GLU A 47 -3.42 4.44 -9.48
N GLU A 48 -3.41 3.71 -10.60
CA GLU A 48 -4.39 2.66 -10.88
C GLU A 48 -4.30 1.55 -9.84
N CYS A 49 -3.09 1.06 -9.56
CA CYS A 49 -2.85 0.07 -8.51
C CYS A 49 -3.26 0.58 -7.12
N LEU A 50 -3.06 1.87 -6.83
CA LEU A 50 -3.51 2.47 -5.59
C LEU A 50 -5.04 2.48 -5.50
N ARG A 51 -5.71 2.90 -6.58
CA ARG A 51 -7.17 2.95 -6.66
C ARG A 51 -7.75 1.56 -6.52
N GLU A 52 -7.36 0.59 -7.33
CA GLU A 52 -7.86 -0.79 -7.26
C GLU A 52 -7.69 -1.43 -5.87
N TYR A 53 -6.58 -1.11 -5.18
CA TYR A 53 -6.32 -1.65 -3.84
C TYR A 53 -7.27 -1.11 -2.76
N TYR A 54 -7.63 0.18 -2.82
CA TYR A 54 -8.49 0.83 -1.83
C TYR A 54 -9.95 0.98 -2.25
N ASP A 55 -10.24 0.91 -3.55
CA ASP A 55 -11.57 0.94 -4.16
C ASP A 55 -12.19 -0.47 -4.06
N LEU A 56 -12.34 -0.93 -2.81
CA LEU A 56 -13.05 -2.17 -2.45
C LEU A 56 -14.57 -1.93 -2.50
N GLY A 57 -15.06 -1.46 -3.65
CA GLY A 57 -16.48 -1.23 -3.88
C GLY A 57 -17.36 -2.48 -3.74
N ASP A 58 -16.79 -3.71 -3.74
CA ASP A 58 -17.59 -4.94 -3.55
C ASP A 58 -16.81 -6.24 -3.23
N LEU A 59 -15.54 -6.19 -2.82
CA LEU A 59 -14.77 -7.43 -2.56
C LEU A 59 -14.51 -7.64 -1.07
N PRO A 60 -14.88 -8.81 -0.49
CA PRO A 60 -14.44 -9.16 0.86
C PRO A 60 -12.92 -9.15 0.87
N SER A 61 -12.31 -8.57 1.90
CA SER A 61 -10.85 -8.54 2.08
C SER A 61 -10.31 -9.97 2.06
N LEU A 62 -9.94 -10.46 0.88
CA LEU A 62 -9.41 -11.80 0.74
C LEU A 62 -8.04 -11.78 1.42
N PRO A 63 -7.82 -12.60 2.46
CA PRO A 63 -6.50 -12.70 3.05
C PRO A 63 -5.51 -13.13 1.97
N LYS A 64 -4.29 -12.58 2.02
CA LYS A 64 -3.20 -12.91 1.09
C LYS A 64 -3.12 -14.43 0.93
N ARG A 65 -3.23 -14.93 -0.31
CA ARG A 65 -2.94 -16.35 -0.57
C ARG A 65 -1.47 -16.57 -0.25
N ILE A 66 -1.22 -17.37 0.79
CA ILE A 66 0.12 -17.86 1.13
C ILE A 66 0.53 -18.82 0.00
N PRO A 67 1.73 -18.69 -0.58
CA PRO A 67 2.25 -19.65 -1.56
C PRO A 67 2.46 -21.04 -0.95
#